data_AF-J9EWI0-F1
#
_entry.id   AF-J9EWI0-F1
#
_cell.length_a   1.000
_cell.length_b   1.000
_cell.length_c   1.000
_cell.angle_alpha   90.00
_cell.angle_beta   90.00
_cell.angle_gamma   90.00
#
_symmetry.space_group_name_H-M   'P 1'
#
loop_
_entity.id
_entity.type
_entity.pdbx_description
1 polymer ?
#
loop_
_entity_poly.entity_id
_entity_poly.type
_entity_poly.pdbx_seq_one_letter_code
_entity_poly.pdbx_strand_id
1 'polypeptide(L)'
;MGISVVTYQWLVEIYLGIKNAVNENENCSPIPGMVSDTNATPYNMEHYSEACKQFLFPWKIPIVFANEQWQRALEVKRNVENDKNIFPNKRFRMTTPPPTDEEIETRRSEMGTLKEVPVVCFSGFTPEEKDALGRKVRFLGGAITEKVQECTHLVVLNLWRTLKLLEAIALGKNVVGPNWVTDGYRCRVIPDSLDYFARDDENEKIFGYNLKYSVLKARYRKLFQDVTFYLTPSVEPSYEELLALIELAGGTVLRERPQPQYVIHCIETESLLLLIGNDSDVHLLQYLTDCGMPVHNVEIILTGILRQKLENSPLYRVAPIRPPLQPAQMQPVSTKNAQQSVSQRVTA
;
A
#
# COMPACT_ATOMS: atom_id res chain seq x y z
N MET A 1 57.89 35.23 -14.54
CA MET A 1 56.48 35.58 -14.84
C MET A 1 55.63 34.70 -13.95
N GLY A 2 55.06 35.27 -12.89
CA GLY A 2 54.40 34.53 -11.81
C GLY A 2 53.08 33.93 -12.28
N ILE A 3 52.88 32.64 -12.02
CA ILE A 3 51.59 31.99 -12.22
C ILE A 3 50.72 32.40 -11.04
N SER A 4 49.60 33.10 -11.28
CA SER A 4 48.64 33.43 -10.24
C SER A 4 48.00 32.13 -9.71
N VAL A 5 48.33 31.78 -8.48
CA VAL A 5 47.70 30.65 -7.77
C VAL A 5 46.37 31.14 -7.22
N VAL A 6 45.29 30.58 -7.73
CA VAL A 6 43.92 30.90 -7.33
C VAL A 6 43.54 30.04 -6.13
N THR A 7 43.02 30.67 -5.06
CA THR A 7 42.54 29.94 -3.87
C THR A 7 41.10 29.46 -4.06
N TYR A 8 40.70 28.40 -3.36
CA TYR A 8 39.30 27.91 -3.34
C TYR A 8 38.31 29.02 -2.94
N GLN A 9 38.71 29.88 -1.99
CA GLN A 9 37.95 31.04 -1.56
C GLN A 9 37.64 32.00 -2.71
N TRP A 10 38.61 32.27 -3.60
CA TRP A 10 38.41 33.14 -4.76
C TRP A 10 37.38 32.55 -5.74
N LEU A 11 37.39 31.23 -5.95
CA LEU A 11 36.39 30.53 -6.77
C LEU A 11 34.98 30.62 -6.18
N VAL A 12 34.85 30.44 -4.87
CA VAL A 12 33.58 30.54 -4.15
C VAL A 12 33.04 31.98 -4.20
N GLU A 13 33.90 32.99 -4.02
CA GLU A 13 33.52 34.40 -4.08
C GLU A 13 33.05 34.84 -5.47
N ILE A 14 33.63 34.30 -6.54
CA ILE A 14 33.15 34.50 -7.91
C ILE A 14 31.82 33.79 -8.14
N TYR A 15 31.70 32.52 -7.71
CA TYR A 15 30.47 31.74 -7.88
C TYR A 15 29.28 32.38 -7.16
N LEU A 16 29.51 32.97 -5.99
CA LEU A 16 28.51 33.69 -5.21
C LEU A 16 28.25 35.13 -5.70
N GLY A 17 28.92 35.58 -6.77
CA GLY A 17 28.77 36.92 -7.34
C GLY A 17 29.28 38.05 -6.45
N ILE A 18 30.13 37.74 -5.46
CA ILE A 18 30.71 38.70 -4.51
C ILE A 18 31.87 39.46 -5.17
N LYS A 19 32.59 38.83 -6.10
CA LYS A 19 33.64 39.45 -6.92
C LYS A 19 33.27 39.41 -8.41
N ASN A 20 33.41 40.55 -9.10
CA ASN A 20 32.95 40.73 -10.49
C ASN A 20 34.07 40.88 -11.54
N ALA A 21 35.35 40.88 -11.16
CA ALA A 21 36.44 40.88 -12.15
C ALA A 21 37.75 40.32 -11.59
N VAL A 22 38.50 39.65 -12.47
CA VAL A 22 39.92 39.31 -12.34
C VAL A 22 40.73 40.61 -12.41
N ASN A 23 40.66 41.47 -11.40
CA ASN A 23 41.55 42.64 -11.35
C ASN A 23 42.94 42.17 -10.93
N GLU A 24 43.85 42.28 -11.88
CA GLU A 24 45.28 42.01 -11.76
C GLU A 24 45.87 42.77 -10.56
N ASN A 25 46.67 42.07 -9.74
CA ASN A 25 47.52 42.57 -8.63
C ASN A 25 47.02 42.42 -7.18
N GLU A 26 46.16 41.46 -6.85
CA GLU A 26 46.14 40.93 -5.48
C GLU A 26 46.98 39.64 -5.42
N ASN A 27 48.21 39.75 -4.91
CA ASN A 27 49.01 38.60 -4.48
C ASN A 27 48.34 37.95 -3.26
N CYS A 28 47.21 37.27 -3.48
CA CYS A 28 46.53 36.45 -2.50
C CYS A 28 47.33 35.15 -2.29
N SER A 29 48.46 35.27 -1.59
CA SER A 29 49.17 34.09 -1.08
C SER A 29 48.28 33.43 -0.01
N PRO A 30 48.02 32.12 -0.06
CA PRO A 30 47.20 31.48 0.97
C PRO A 30 47.92 31.58 2.32
N ILE A 31 47.29 32.23 3.29
CA ILE A 31 47.68 32.12 4.69
C ILE A 31 47.31 30.69 5.13
N PRO A 32 48.29 29.84 5.53
CA PRO A 32 47.99 28.51 6.03
C PRO A 32 47.05 28.61 7.23
N GLY A 33 45.87 27.97 7.13
CA GLY A 33 44.87 27.92 8.22
C GLY A 33 43.56 28.68 7.99
N MET A 34 43.37 29.36 6.85
CA MET A 34 42.14 30.14 6.60
C MET A 34 40.93 29.37 6.04
N VAL A 35 41.09 28.10 5.63
CA VAL A 35 39.97 27.29 5.11
C VAL A 35 39.87 26.02 5.93
N SER A 36 39.00 26.02 6.94
CA SER A 36 38.90 24.91 7.87
C SER A 36 38.11 23.72 7.32
N ASP A 37 37.14 23.89 6.42
CA ASP A 37 36.37 22.75 5.91
C ASP A 37 35.69 23.04 4.57
N THR A 38 35.90 22.16 3.57
CA THR A 38 35.14 22.14 2.30
C THR A 38 33.73 21.55 2.46
N ASN A 39 33.38 21.10 3.67
CA ASN A 39 32.09 20.51 4.03
C ASN A 39 31.33 21.41 5.03
N ALA A 40 31.18 22.68 4.71
CA ALA A 40 30.39 23.59 5.53
C ALA A 40 28.91 23.12 5.55
N THR A 41 28.34 23.00 6.74
CA THR A 41 26.92 22.69 6.89
C THR A 41 26.07 23.83 6.29
N PRO A 42 24.85 23.57 5.80
CA PRO A 42 23.97 24.62 5.30
C PRO A 42 23.77 25.76 6.31
N TYR A 43 23.74 25.46 7.61
CA TYR A 43 23.70 26.46 8.67
C TYR A 43 24.92 27.38 8.67
N ASN A 44 26.13 26.81 8.56
CA ASN A 44 27.35 27.60 8.48
C ASN A 44 27.38 28.44 7.19
N MET A 45 26.92 27.86 6.05
CA MET A 45 26.88 28.53 4.74
C MET A 45 26.08 29.85 4.74
N GLU A 46 25.01 29.94 5.52
CA GLU A 46 24.22 31.17 5.63
C GLU A 46 24.96 32.33 6.29
N HIS A 47 25.91 32.02 7.17
CA HIS A 47 26.70 33.03 7.88
C HIS A 47 27.86 33.56 7.03
N TYR A 48 28.15 32.97 5.86
CA TYR A 48 29.20 33.46 4.96
C TYR A 48 28.79 34.70 4.17
N SER A 49 27.52 34.80 3.74
CA SER A 49 27.02 35.97 3.03
C SER A 49 25.48 36.06 3.03
N GLU A 50 24.96 37.28 2.92
CA GLU A 50 23.51 37.50 2.80
C GLU A 50 22.93 36.83 1.54
N ALA A 51 23.73 36.70 0.48
CA ALA A 51 23.34 35.95 -0.72
C ALA A 51 23.15 34.45 -0.42
N CYS A 52 24.08 33.81 0.29
CA CYS A 52 23.94 32.41 0.71
C CYS A 52 22.70 32.21 1.59
N LYS A 53 22.46 33.16 2.52
CA LYS A 53 21.28 33.17 3.36
C LYS A 53 19.98 33.27 2.55
N GLN A 54 19.92 34.10 1.52
CA GLN A 54 18.76 34.17 0.62
C GLN A 54 18.59 32.90 -0.25
N PHE A 55 19.68 32.30 -0.73
CA PHE A 55 19.63 31.05 -1.49
C PHE A 55 19.16 29.86 -0.66
N LEU A 56 19.51 29.81 0.62
CA LEU A 56 19.14 28.71 1.53
C LEU A 56 17.78 28.93 2.21
N PHE A 57 17.26 30.16 2.21
CA PHE A 57 15.97 30.50 2.81
C PHE A 57 14.79 29.62 2.34
N PRO A 58 14.61 29.31 1.02
CA PRO A 58 13.53 28.43 0.57
C PRO A 58 13.59 27.01 1.16
N TRP A 59 14.78 26.51 1.48
CA TRP A 59 14.98 25.17 2.07
C TRP A 59 14.59 25.10 3.56
N LYS A 60 14.37 26.26 4.20
CA LYS A 60 13.92 26.38 5.59
C LYS A 60 12.41 26.52 5.73
N ILE A 61 11.71 26.78 4.63
CA ILE A 61 10.27 26.91 4.63
C ILE A 61 9.69 25.50 4.43
N PRO A 62 8.98 24.94 5.41
CA PRO A 62 8.32 23.66 5.22
C PRO A 62 7.29 23.80 4.10
N ILE A 63 7.43 22.97 3.06
CA ILE A 63 6.45 22.91 1.99
C ILE A 63 5.26 22.11 2.52
N VAL A 64 4.16 22.81 2.80
CA VAL A 64 2.93 22.19 3.26
C VAL A 64 2.18 21.66 2.04
N PHE A 65 2.08 20.34 1.93
CA PHE A 65 1.28 19.69 0.89
C PHE A 65 -0.12 19.40 1.41
N ALA A 66 -1.15 19.81 0.66
CA ALA A 66 -2.50 19.30 0.88
C ALA A 66 -2.55 17.80 0.50
N ASN A 67 -3.41 17.02 1.16
CA ASN A 67 -3.53 15.58 0.89
C ASN A 67 -3.85 15.28 -0.59
N GLU A 68 -4.70 16.11 -1.22
CA GLU A 68 -5.01 16.01 -2.65
C GLU A 68 -3.78 16.24 -3.54
N GLN A 69 -2.91 17.20 -3.19
CA GLN A 69 -1.68 17.48 -3.92
C GLN A 69 -0.69 16.32 -3.77
N TRP A 70 -0.61 15.73 -2.58
CA TRP A 70 0.21 14.56 -2.31
C TRP A 70 -0.26 13.33 -3.11
N GLN A 71 -1.56 13.06 -3.11
CA GLN A 71 -2.16 11.99 -3.90
C GLN A 71 -1.91 12.20 -5.41
N ARG A 72 -2.11 13.42 -5.90
CA ARG A 72 -1.81 13.76 -7.30
C ARG A 72 -0.33 13.60 -7.63
N ALA A 73 0.58 13.97 -6.73
CA ALA A 73 2.01 13.77 -6.93
C ALA A 73 2.39 12.27 -6.96
N LEU A 74 1.78 11.44 -6.10
CA LEU A 74 1.94 9.99 -6.14
C LEU A 74 1.40 9.37 -7.43
N GLU A 75 0.25 9.84 -7.89
CA GLU A 75 -0.34 9.46 -9.18
C GLU A 75 0.60 9.80 -10.34
N VAL A 76 1.14 11.02 -10.37
CA VAL A 76 2.10 11.47 -11.39
C VAL A 76 3.39 10.67 -11.31
N LYS A 77 3.95 10.45 -10.12
CA LYS A 77 5.14 9.60 -9.91
C LYS A 77 4.88 8.21 -10.48
N ARG A 78 3.75 7.58 -10.12
CA ARG A 78 3.33 6.27 -10.62
C ARG A 78 3.22 6.28 -12.15
N ASN A 79 2.60 7.30 -12.74
CA ASN A 79 2.43 7.40 -14.19
C ASN A 79 3.78 7.55 -14.91
N VAL A 80 4.68 8.39 -14.39
CA VAL A 80 6.01 8.64 -14.95
C VAL A 80 6.90 7.41 -14.80
N GLU A 81 6.86 6.74 -13.65
CA GLU A 81 7.59 5.49 -13.42
C GLU A 81 7.10 4.33 -14.29
N ASN A 82 5.81 4.31 -14.60
CA ASN A 82 5.21 3.34 -15.51
C ASN A 82 5.27 3.77 -16.99
N ASP A 83 5.77 4.99 -17.28
CA ASP A 83 5.91 5.48 -18.64
C ASP A 83 7.01 4.70 -19.37
N LYS A 84 6.59 4.01 -20.43
CA LYS A 84 7.39 3.10 -21.25
C LYS A 84 8.54 3.79 -21.97
N ASN A 85 8.51 5.11 -22.11
CA ASN A 85 9.53 5.91 -22.79
C ASN A 85 10.58 6.48 -21.84
N ILE A 86 10.22 6.71 -20.57
CA ILE A 86 11.08 7.40 -19.59
C ILE A 86 11.97 6.40 -18.83
N PHE A 87 11.43 5.24 -18.41
CA PHE A 87 12.19 4.23 -17.67
C PHE A 87 12.21 2.86 -18.38
N PRO A 88 13.00 2.72 -19.48
CA PRO A 88 13.06 1.49 -20.26
C PRO A 88 13.61 0.28 -19.50
N ASN A 89 14.28 0.50 -18.37
CA ASN A 89 14.88 -0.55 -17.52
C ASN A 89 13.87 -1.20 -16.55
N LYS A 90 12.69 -0.61 -16.33
CA LYS A 90 11.60 -1.25 -15.58
C LYS A 90 10.81 -2.26 -16.43
N ARG A 91 11.14 -2.43 -17.72
CA ARG A 91 10.54 -3.46 -18.56
C ARG A 91 11.05 -4.84 -18.16
N PHE A 92 10.14 -5.80 -18.00
CA PHE A 92 10.50 -7.20 -18.14
C PHE A 92 11.06 -7.40 -19.55
N ARG A 93 12.37 -7.58 -19.66
CA ARG A 93 13.02 -7.91 -20.93
C ARG A 93 13.16 -9.42 -21.03
N MET A 94 12.46 -9.97 -22.01
CA MET A 94 12.65 -11.35 -22.40
C MET A 94 14.00 -11.51 -23.08
N THR A 95 14.99 -11.99 -22.33
CA THR A 95 16.37 -12.16 -22.79
C THR A 95 16.53 -13.36 -23.74
N THR A 96 15.72 -14.40 -23.54
CA THR A 96 15.69 -15.60 -24.38
C THR A 96 14.37 -15.72 -25.13
N PRO A 97 14.38 -16.11 -26.41
CA PRO A 97 13.15 -16.36 -27.15
C PRO A 97 12.36 -17.50 -26.49
N PRO A 98 11.02 -17.45 -26.55
CA PRO A 98 10.20 -18.56 -26.08
C PRO A 98 10.44 -19.80 -26.98
N PRO A 99 10.42 -21.01 -26.40
CA PRO A 99 10.59 -22.24 -27.17
C PRO A 99 9.43 -22.46 -28.14
N THR A 100 9.68 -23.17 -29.24
CA THR A 100 8.65 -23.60 -30.19
C THR A 100 7.83 -24.77 -29.62
N ASP A 101 6.64 -25.00 -30.15
CA ASP A 101 5.78 -26.10 -29.69
C ASP A 101 6.43 -27.48 -29.93
N GLU A 102 7.24 -27.61 -30.99
CA GLU A 102 8.02 -28.82 -31.28
C GLU A 102 9.09 -29.09 -30.22
N GLU A 103 9.81 -28.04 -29.78
CA GLU A 103 10.81 -28.13 -28.71
C GLU A 103 10.17 -28.53 -27.38
N ILE A 104 8.97 -28.01 -27.09
CA ILE A 104 8.21 -28.34 -25.88
C ILE A 104 7.79 -29.82 -25.88
N GLU A 105 7.26 -30.33 -26.99
CA GLU A 105 6.78 -31.70 -27.08
C GLU A 105 7.94 -32.72 -27.03
N THR A 106 9.05 -32.40 -27.69
CA THR A 106 10.29 -33.18 -27.60
C THR A 106 10.76 -33.26 -26.15
N ARG A 107 10.86 -32.11 -25.47
CA ARG A 107 11.32 -32.04 -24.09
C ARG A 107 10.39 -32.77 -23.12
N ARG A 108 9.08 -32.71 -23.35
CA ARG A 108 8.07 -33.44 -22.57
C ARG A 108 8.26 -34.96 -22.69
N SER A 109 8.51 -35.45 -23.90
CA SER A 109 8.77 -36.88 -24.15
C SER A 109 10.03 -37.38 -23.43
N GLU A 110 11.05 -36.53 -23.30
CA GLU A 110 12.29 -36.84 -22.57
C GLU A 110 12.15 -36.83 -21.03
N MET A 111 11.29 -35.97 -20.48
CA MET A 111 11.20 -35.74 -19.02
C MET A 111 10.48 -36.84 -18.25
N GLY A 112 9.72 -37.71 -18.92
CA GLY A 112 8.88 -38.71 -18.25
C GLY A 112 7.83 -38.09 -17.32
N THR A 113 7.23 -38.91 -16.43
CA THR A 113 6.26 -38.44 -15.44
C THR A 113 6.95 -37.80 -14.23
N LEU A 114 6.88 -36.48 -14.13
CA LEU A 114 7.33 -35.74 -12.95
C LEU A 114 6.30 -35.87 -11.82
N LYS A 115 6.77 -36.11 -10.58
CA LYS A 115 5.92 -36.24 -9.38
C LYS A 115 5.26 -34.93 -8.95
N GLU A 116 5.96 -33.81 -9.11
CA GLU A 116 5.48 -32.48 -8.72
C GLU A 116 5.70 -31.51 -9.88
N VAL A 117 4.60 -31.20 -10.58
CA VAL A 117 4.61 -30.29 -11.71
C VAL A 117 4.11 -28.93 -11.25
N PRO A 118 4.86 -27.83 -11.48
CA PRO A 118 4.38 -26.50 -11.13
C PRO A 118 3.20 -26.11 -12.00
N VAL A 119 2.07 -25.83 -11.35
CA VAL A 119 0.93 -25.13 -11.96
C VAL A 119 1.09 -23.64 -11.71
N VAL A 120 1.18 -22.84 -12.76
CA VAL A 120 1.54 -21.42 -12.72
C VAL A 120 0.35 -20.54 -13.08
N CYS A 121 0.13 -19.48 -12.31
CA CYS A 121 -0.76 -18.38 -12.68
C CYS A 121 0.06 -17.09 -12.82
N PHE A 122 -0.33 -16.20 -13.75
CA PHE A 122 0.38 -14.94 -14.00
C PHE A 122 -0.46 -13.72 -13.57
N SER A 123 0.21 -12.71 -13.00
CA SER A 123 -0.38 -11.41 -12.67
C SER A 123 0.53 -10.25 -13.10
N GLY A 124 -0.06 -9.22 -13.71
CA GLY A 124 0.65 -8.00 -14.12
C GLY A 124 1.38 -8.05 -15.46
N PHE A 125 1.20 -9.11 -16.27
CA PHE A 125 1.83 -9.29 -17.58
C PHE A 125 0.86 -9.07 -18.74
N THR A 126 1.37 -8.61 -19.89
CA THR A 126 0.58 -8.54 -21.13
C THR A 126 0.28 -9.94 -21.68
N PRO A 127 -0.74 -10.11 -22.56
CA PRO A 127 -1.03 -11.40 -23.16
C PRO A 127 0.17 -12.04 -23.87
N GLU A 128 1.00 -11.24 -24.53
CA GLU A 128 2.19 -11.70 -25.25
C GLU A 128 3.27 -12.18 -24.29
N GLU A 129 3.48 -11.47 -23.18
CA GLU A 129 4.42 -11.86 -22.13
C GLU A 129 3.97 -13.15 -21.43
N LYS A 130 2.66 -13.26 -21.14
CA LYS A 130 2.07 -14.48 -20.56
C LYS A 130 2.23 -15.68 -21.48
N ASP A 131 2.00 -15.51 -22.78
CA ASP A 131 2.18 -16.60 -23.75
C ASP A 131 3.64 -17.07 -23.77
N ALA A 132 4.58 -16.15 -23.89
CA ALA A 132 5.99 -16.49 -23.98
C ALA A 132 6.55 -17.11 -22.69
N LEU A 133 6.20 -16.57 -21.51
CA LEU A 133 6.53 -17.20 -20.22
C LEU A 133 5.82 -18.54 -20.08
N GLY A 134 4.58 -18.64 -20.54
CA GLY A 134 3.81 -19.86 -20.54
C GLY A 134 4.46 -20.99 -21.34
N ARG A 135 4.99 -20.69 -22.52
CA ARG A 135 5.77 -21.67 -23.32
C ARG A 135 7.01 -22.15 -22.57
N LYS A 136 7.72 -21.26 -21.86
CA LYS A 136 8.86 -21.64 -21.01
C LYS A 136 8.44 -22.53 -19.83
N VAL A 137 7.32 -22.23 -19.18
CA VAL A 137 6.76 -23.08 -18.12
C VAL A 137 6.42 -24.47 -18.65
N ARG A 138 5.77 -24.57 -19.81
CA ARG A 138 5.44 -25.86 -20.44
C ARG A 138 6.70 -26.64 -20.84
N PHE A 139 7.72 -25.96 -21.35
CA PHE A 139 9.03 -26.57 -21.64
C PHE A 139 9.69 -27.18 -20.40
N LEU A 140 9.51 -26.55 -19.23
CA LEU A 140 9.96 -27.06 -17.94
C LEU A 140 9.07 -28.17 -17.36
N GLY A 141 8.05 -28.60 -18.10
CA GLY A 141 7.08 -29.62 -17.70
C GLY A 141 5.89 -29.08 -16.92
N GLY A 142 5.84 -27.77 -16.64
CA GLY A 142 4.79 -27.07 -15.92
C GLY A 142 3.46 -26.93 -16.67
N ALA A 143 2.42 -26.55 -15.93
CA ALA A 143 1.10 -26.19 -16.47
C ALA A 143 0.74 -24.74 -16.14
N ILE A 144 -0.22 -24.17 -16.85
CA ILE A 144 -0.72 -22.80 -16.63
C ILE A 144 -2.19 -22.86 -16.26
N THR A 145 -2.62 -22.02 -15.33
CA THR A 145 -4.02 -21.80 -14.98
C THR A 145 -4.30 -20.30 -14.82
N GLU A 146 -5.54 -19.89 -15.06
CA GLU A 146 -5.99 -18.54 -14.75
C GLU A 146 -6.47 -18.37 -13.31
N LYS A 147 -6.81 -19.49 -12.63
CA LYS A 147 -7.34 -19.49 -11.27
C LYS A 147 -6.23 -19.69 -10.24
N VAL A 148 -6.13 -18.77 -9.28
CA VAL A 148 -5.10 -18.82 -8.23
C VAL A 148 -5.29 -20.02 -7.29
N GLN A 149 -6.53 -20.45 -7.07
CA GLN A 149 -6.84 -21.59 -6.20
C GLN A 149 -6.18 -22.90 -6.69
N GLU A 150 -6.14 -23.09 -8.01
CA GLU A 150 -5.57 -24.27 -8.67
C GLU A 150 -4.04 -24.19 -8.86
N CYS A 151 -3.45 -23.00 -8.74
CA CYS A 151 -2.03 -22.83 -8.97
C CYS A 151 -1.19 -23.26 -7.76
N THR A 152 0.06 -23.60 -8.02
CA THR A 152 1.12 -23.79 -7.01
C THR A 152 1.97 -22.53 -6.87
N HIS A 153 2.15 -21.82 -7.99
CA HIS A 153 2.97 -20.61 -8.10
C HIS A 153 2.16 -19.49 -8.74
N LEU A 154 2.20 -18.31 -8.12
CA LEU A 154 1.81 -17.05 -8.75
C LEU A 154 3.09 -16.35 -9.20
N VAL A 155 3.27 -16.19 -10.50
CA VAL A 155 4.35 -15.38 -11.08
C VAL A 155 3.82 -13.96 -11.23
N VAL A 156 4.53 -13.00 -10.63
CA VAL A 156 4.14 -11.58 -10.61
C VAL A 156 5.24 -10.70 -11.20
N LEU A 157 4.85 -9.68 -11.97
CA LEU A 157 5.80 -8.69 -12.50
C LEU A 157 6.27 -7.72 -11.42
N ASN A 158 5.36 -7.32 -10.54
CA ASN A 158 5.57 -6.41 -9.42
C ASN A 158 4.59 -6.77 -8.29
N LEU A 159 4.74 -6.16 -7.12
CA LEU A 159 3.86 -6.41 -5.96
C LEU A 159 2.75 -5.38 -5.83
N TRP A 160 2.09 -5.04 -6.94
CA TRP A 160 0.86 -4.27 -6.89
C TRP A 160 -0.26 -5.06 -6.20
N ARG A 161 -1.07 -4.34 -5.43
CA ARG A 161 -2.23 -4.91 -4.73
C ARG A 161 -3.33 -5.28 -5.74
N THR A 162 -3.29 -6.53 -6.19
CA THR A 162 -4.28 -7.15 -7.07
C THR A 162 -5.02 -8.27 -6.34
N LEU A 163 -6.23 -8.63 -6.79
CA LEU A 163 -6.98 -9.76 -6.20
C LEU A 163 -6.18 -11.06 -6.28
N LYS A 164 -5.54 -11.36 -7.44
CA LYS A 164 -4.70 -12.55 -7.58
C LYS A 164 -3.57 -12.61 -6.55
N LEU A 165 -2.94 -11.47 -6.23
CA LEU A 165 -1.90 -11.40 -5.21
C LEU A 165 -2.47 -11.68 -3.81
N LEU A 166 -3.61 -11.08 -3.46
CA LEU A 166 -4.27 -11.27 -2.17
C LEU A 166 -4.72 -12.73 -1.97
N GLU A 167 -5.33 -13.34 -2.99
CA GLU A 167 -5.71 -14.75 -3.00
C GLU A 167 -4.50 -15.66 -2.82
N ALA A 168 -3.41 -15.40 -3.56
CA ALA A 168 -2.20 -16.20 -3.47
C ALA A 168 -1.56 -16.14 -2.09
N ILE A 169 -1.54 -14.96 -1.47
CA ILE A 169 -1.05 -14.78 -0.09
C ILE A 169 -1.97 -15.51 0.90
N ALA A 170 -3.29 -15.33 0.82
CA ALA A 170 -4.26 -15.99 1.71
C ALA A 170 -4.22 -17.52 1.63
N LEU A 171 -3.88 -18.06 0.45
CA LEU A 171 -3.72 -19.49 0.22
C LEU A 171 -2.30 -20.00 0.49
N GLY A 172 -1.34 -19.12 0.79
CA GLY A 172 0.06 -19.50 1.01
C GLY A 172 0.79 -20.01 -0.24
N LYS A 173 0.36 -19.63 -1.45
CA LYS A 173 0.98 -20.02 -2.72
C LYS A 173 2.40 -19.45 -2.84
N ASN A 174 3.28 -20.09 -3.61
CA ASN A 174 4.59 -19.51 -3.90
C ASN A 174 4.41 -18.26 -4.79
N VAL A 175 4.80 -17.09 -4.31
CA VAL A 175 4.72 -15.84 -5.10
C VAL A 175 6.12 -15.46 -5.55
N VAL A 176 6.40 -15.66 -6.84
CA VAL A 176 7.75 -15.56 -7.41
C VAL A 176 7.83 -14.51 -8.50
N GLY A 177 9.03 -13.98 -8.74
CA GLY A 177 9.29 -13.07 -9.87
C GLY A 177 9.39 -13.83 -11.21
N PRO A 178 9.38 -13.13 -12.35
CA PRO A 178 9.51 -13.77 -13.66
C PRO A 178 10.86 -14.45 -13.88
N ASN A 179 11.88 -14.04 -13.12
CA ASN A 179 13.22 -14.65 -13.16
C ASN A 179 13.20 -16.14 -12.83
N TRP A 180 12.25 -16.59 -12.00
CA TRP A 180 12.07 -18.01 -11.69
C TRP A 180 11.82 -18.84 -12.95
N VAL A 181 11.01 -18.31 -13.87
CA VAL A 181 10.71 -18.98 -15.15
C VAL A 181 11.87 -18.83 -16.13
N THR A 182 12.47 -17.63 -16.25
CA THR A 182 13.53 -17.38 -17.25
C THR A 182 14.83 -18.09 -16.92
N ASP A 183 15.24 -18.10 -15.64
CA ASP A 183 16.45 -18.77 -15.19
C ASP A 183 16.24 -20.28 -15.22
N GLY A 184 15.06 -20.73 -14.79
CA GLY A 184 14.69 -22.14 -14.89
C GLY A 184 14.76 -22.65 -16.33
N TYR A 185 14.22 -21.89 -17.27
CA TYR A 185 14.30 -22.21 -18.70
C TYR A 185 15.74 -22.26 -19.21
N ARG A 186 16.57 -21.27 -18.83
CA ARG A 186 17.99 -21.21 -19.22
C ARG A 186 18.78 -22.41 -18.69
N CYS A 187 18.52 -22.81 -17.45
CA CYS A 187 19.21 -23.93 -16.79
C CYS A 187 18.53 -25.29 -17.04
N ARG A 188 17.38 -25.31 -17.74
CA ARG A 188 16.55 -26.49 -18.00
C ARG A 188 16.13 -27.26 -16.73
N VAL A 189 15.95 -26.55 -15.62
CA VAL A 189 15.56 -27.07 -14.30
C VAL A 189 14.59 -26.12 -13.62
N ILE A 190 13.66 -26.63 -12.82
CA ILE A 190 12.78 -25.79 -12.01
C ILE A 190 13.58 -25.30 -10.78
N PRO A 191 13.80 -23.98 -10.60
CA PRO A 191 14.53 -23.47 -9.44
C PRO A 191 13.71 -23.60 -8.15
N ASP A 192 14.38 -23.60 -7.01
CA ASP A 192 13.70 -23.53 -5.71
C ASP A 192 12.91 -22.22 -5.60
N SER A 193 11.61 -22.35 -5.35
CA SER A 193 10.68 -21.23 -5.20
C SER A 193 11.07 -20.30 -4.06
N LEU A 194 11.68 -20.81 -2.97
CA LEU A 194 12.04 -20.01 -1.79
C LEU A 194 13.11 -18.96 -2.07
N ASP A 195 14.00 -19.21 -3.03
CA ASP A 195 15.08 -18.31 -3.43
C ASP A 195 14.60 -17.25 -4.44
N TYR A 196 13.47 -17.51 -5.10
CA TYR A 196 12.92 -16.68 -6.17
C TYR A 196 11.64 -15.93 -5.78
N PHE A 197 11.34 -15.84 -4.47
CA PHE A 197 10.23 -15.01 -3.99
C PHE A 197 10.33 -13.60 -4.54
N ALA A 198 9.21 -13.09 -5.06
CA ALA A 198 9.15 -11.72 -5.55
C ALA A 198 9.50 -10.75 -4.42
N ARG A 199 10.23 -9.70 -4.76
CA ARG A 199 10.58 -8.61 -3.85
C ARG A 199 10.30 -7.28 -4.53
N ASP A 200 9.76 -6.35 -3.76
CA ASP A 200 9.44 -5.00 -4.19
C ASP A 200 9.50 -4.11 -2.96
N ASP A 201 10.70 -3.62 -2.65
CA ASP A 201 11.00 -2.90 -1.40
C ASP A 201 10.13 -1.65 -1.26
N GLU A 202 9.72 -1.02 -2.37
CA GLU A 202 8.86 0.15 -2.35
C GLU A 202 7.44 -0.21 -1.90
N ASN A 203 6.80 -1.18 -2.55
CA ASN A 203 5.45 -1.61 -2.18
C ASN A 203 5.41 -2.28 -0.80
N GLU A 204 6.42 -3.10 -0.46
CA GLU A 204 6.54 -3.70 0.87
C GLU A 204 6.65 -2.63 1.97
N LYS A 205 7.38 -1.54 1.72
CA LYS A 205 7.48 -0.41 2.66
C LYS A 205 6.17 0.39 2.75
N ILE A 206 5.50 0.65 1.62
CA ILE A 206 4.22 1.39 1.59
C ILE A 206 3.15 0.64 2.39
N PHE A 207 3.02 -0.66 2.17
CA PHE A 207 2.00 -1.48 2.83
C PHE A 207 2.50 -2.08 4.15
N GLY A 208 3.77 -1.94 4.50
CA GLY A 208 4.35 -2.39 5.76
C GLY A 208 4.26 -3.90 5.96
N TYR A 209 4.68 -4.68 4.95
CA TYR A 209 4.66 -6.14 5.01
C TYR A 209 5.93 -6.74 4.39
N ASN A 210 6.15 -8.04 4.62
CA ASN A 210 7.15 -8.81 3.90
C ASN A 210 6.45 -9.99 3.24
N LEU A 211 6.51 -10.07 1.90
CA LEU A 211 5.74 -11.05 1.13
C LEU A 211 6.07 -12.49 1.55
N LYS A 212 7.36 -12.82 1.64
CA LYS A 212 7.81 -14.17 1.99
C LYS A 212 7.31 -14.56 3.38
N TYR A 213 7.43 -13.67 4.35
CA TYR A 213 6.92 -13.89 5.71
C TYR A 213 5.40 -14.08 5.73
N SER A 214 4.65 -13.21 5.05
CA SER A 214 3.19 -13.31 4.96
C SER A 214 2.76 -14.65 4.36
N VAL A 215 3.30 -15.02 3.20
CA VAL A 215 2.98 -16.30 2.55
C VAL A 215 3.29 -17.50 3.47
N LEU A 216 4.44 -17.51 4.14
CA LEU A 216 4.80 -18.59 5.06
C LEU A 216 3.85 -18.66 6.27
N LYS A 217 3.46 -17.51 6.80
CA LYS A 217 2.50 -17.45 7.91
C LYS A 217 1.12 -17.99 7.52
N ALA A 218 0.65 -17.67 6.31
CA ALA A 218 -0.63 -18.14 5.77
C ALA A 218 -0.69 -19.68 5.60
N ARG A 219 0.47 -20.33 5.39
CA ARG A 219 0.56 -21.81 5.33
C ARG A 219 0.33 -22.47 6.68
N TYR A 220 0.67 -21.78 7.77
CA TYR A 220 0.54 -22.31 9.13
C TYR A 220 -0.85 -22.09 9.71
N ARG A 221 -1.42 -20.89 9.51
CA ARG A 221 -2.74 -20.55 10.03
C ARG A 221 -3.46 -19.62 9.05
N LYS A 222 -4.74 -19.88 8.86
CA LYS A 222 -5.66 -19.02 8.11
C LYS A 222 -5.94 -17.75 8.90
N LEU A 223 -5.72 -16.59 8.27
CA LEU A 223 -5.78 -15.28 8.92
C LEU A 223 -7.11 -15.01 9.63
N PHE A 224 -8.21 -15.38 8.98
CA PHE A 224 -9.56 -15.10 9.44
C PHE A 224 -10.24 -16.32 10.07
N GLN A 225 -9.46 -17.33 10.44
CA GLN A 225 -9.98 -18.47 11.17
C GLN A 225 -10.68 -18.01 12.46
N ASP A 226 -11.92 -18.48 12.64
CA ASP A 226 -12.82 -18.15 13.76
C ASP A 226 -13.22 -16.67 13.82
N VAL A 227 -13.18 -15.96 12.68
CA VAL A 227 -13.62 -14.57 12.54
C VAL A 227 -14.84 -14.50 11.63
N THR A 228 -15.89 -13.84 12.12
CA THR A 228 -17.12 -13.58 11.37
C THR A 228 -17.16 -12.13 10.91
N PHE A 229 -17.57 -11.89 9.67
CA PHE A 229 -17.66 -10.59 9.05
C PHE A 229 -19.10 -10.27 8.65
N TYR A 230 -19.48 -9.00 8.71
CA TYR A 230 -20.65 -8.48 7.99
C TYR A 230 -20.18 -7.35 7.09
N LEU A 231 -20.53 -7.42 5.81
CA LEU A 231 -20.18 -6.40 4.82
C LEU A 231 -21.43 -5.58 4.46
N THR A 232 -21.31 -4.25 4.41
CA THR A 232 -22.39 -3.42 3.86
C THR A 232 -22.45 -3.55 2.32
N PRO A 233 -23.59 -3.22 1.67
CA PRO A 233 -23.78 -3.48 0.24
C PRO A 233 -22.82 -2.74 -0.70
N SER A 234 -22.40 -1.52 -0.35
CA SER A 234 -21.65 -0.62 -1.23
C SER A 234 -20.14 -0.68 -1.03
N VAL A 235 -19.61 -1.75 -0.42
CA VAL A 235 -18.16 -1.92 -0.21
C VAL A 235 -17.40 -2.06 -1.53
N GLU A 236 -16.18 -1.51 -1.57
CA GLU A 236 -15.27 -1.60 -2.71
C GLU A 236 -14.06 -2.49 -2.37
N PRO A 237 -13.50 -3.30 -3.30
CA PRO A 237 -13.73 -3.28 -4.75
C PRO A 237 -15.09 -3.83 -5.19
N SER A 238 -15.58 -4.90 -4.56
CA SER A 238 -16.99 -5.33 -4.64
C SER A 238 -17.32 -6.28 -3.49
N TYR A 239 -18.61 -6.43 -3.18
CA TYR A 239 -19.09 -7.36 -2.14
C TYR A 239 -18.65 -8.81 -2.40
N GLU A 240 -18.82 -9.31 -3.62
CA GLU A 240 -18.50 -10.70 -3.98
C GLU A 240 -16.99 -10.99 -3.94
N GLU A 241 -16.16 -10.03 -4.37
CA GLU A 241 -14.69 -10.20 -4.31
C GLU A 241 -14.18 -10.21 -2.86
N LEU A 242 -14.72 -9.34 -2.00
CA LEU A 242 -14.37 -9.34 -0.57
C LEU A 242 -14.86 -10.61 0.12
N LEU A 243 -16.07 -11.06 -0.20
CA LEU A 243 -16.63 -12.31 0.33
C LEU A 243 -15.73 -13.49 -0.02
N ALA A 244 -15.36 -13.64 -1.30
CA ALA A 244 -14.48 -14.71 -1.76
C ALA A 244 -13.11 -14.64 -1.05
N LEU A 245 -12.52 -13.45 -0.89
CA LEU A 245 -11.26 -13.28 -0.18
C LEU A 245 -11.35 -13.68 1.30
N ILE A 246 -12.42 -13.29 1.99
CA ILE A 246 -12.63 -13.63 3.41
C ILE A 246 -12.73 -15.14 3.58
N GLU A 247 -13.55 -15.81 2.76
CA GLU A 247 -13.73 -17.26 2.80
C GLU A 247 -12.42 -18.01 2.49
N LEU A 248 -11.66 -17.57 1.47
CA LEU A 248 -10.35 -18.14 1.14
C LEU A 248 -9.32 -18.01 2.28
N ALA A 249 -9.42 -16.92 3.05
CA ALA A 249 -8.61 -16.65 4.23
C ALA A 249 -9.17 -17.28 5.52
N GLY A 250 -10.26 -18.06 5.43
CA GLY A 250 -10.82 -18.89 6.50
C GLY A 250 -11.89 -18.23 7.37
N GLY A 251 -12.39 -17.06 6.98
CA GLY A 251 -13.45 -16.35 7.70
C GLY A 251 -14.85 -16.71 7.22
N THR A 252 -15.86 -16.31 7.98
CA THR A 252 -17.28 -16.45 7.62
C THR A 252 -17.90 -15.08 7.37
N VAL A 253 -18.83 -14.98 6.42
CA VAL A 253 -19.54 -13.73 6.11
C VAL A 253 -21.04 -13.90 6.35
N LEU A 254 -21.60 -13.01 7.15
CA LEU A 254 -23.04 -12.88 7.35
C LEU A 254 -23.67 -12.21 6.13
N ARG A 255 -24.66 -12.89 5.55
CA ARG A 255 -25.44 -12.36 4.42
C ARG A 255 -26.46 -11.32 4.87
N GLU A 256 -27.00 -11.51 6.06
CA GLU A 256 -27.95 -10.60 6.67
C GLU A 256 -27.29 -9.76 7.75
N ARG A 257 -27.88 -8.59 8.02
CA ARG A 257 -27.41 -7.71 9.07
C ARG A 257 -27.54 -8.39 10.44
N PRO A 258 -26.48 -8.38 11.28
CA PRO A 258 -26.51 -9.09 12.55
C PRO A 258 -27.60 -8.54 13.48
N GLN A 259 -28.53 -9.39 13.87
CA GLN A 259 -29.58 -9.03 14.83
C GLN A 259 -29.00 -8.85 16.24
N PRO A 260 -29.63 -8.04 17.12
CA PRO A 260 -29.12 -7.81 18.48
C PRO A 260 -28.85 -9.09 19.28
N GLN A 261 -29.71 -10.11 19.16
CA GLN A 261 -29.53 -11.40 19.84
C GLN A 261 -28.25 -12.12 19.41
N TYR A 262 -27.93 -12.07 18.11
CA TYR A 262 -26.70 -12.66 17.58
C TYR A 262 -25.46 -11.91 18.09
N VAL A 263 -25.52 -10.58 18.14
CA VAL A 263 -24.42 -9.75 18.66
C VAL A 263 -24.16 -10.04 20.14
N ILE A 264 -25.22 -10.16 20.95
CA ILE A 264 -25.11 -10.53 22.38
C ILE A 264 -24.45 -11.90 22.50
N HIS A 265 -24.91 -12.88 21.71
CA HIS A 265 -24.31 -14.21 21.70
C HIS A 265 -22.81 -14.17 21.39
N CYS A 266 -22.39 -13.42 20.36
CA CYS A 266 -20.97 -13.27 20.04
C CYS A 266 -20.15 -12.67 21.18
N ILE A 267 -20.72 -11.72 21.94
CA ILE A 267 -20.05 -11.12 23.11
C ILE A 267 -19.91 -12.16 24.23
N GLU A 268 -20.96 -12.92 24.51
CA GLU A 268 -20.98 -13.96 25.56
C GLU A 268 -20.02 -15.12 25.25
N THR A 269 -19.89 -15.50 23.97
CA THR A 269 -19.01 -16.59 23.52
C THR A 269 -17.62 -16.11 23.09
N GLU A 270 -17.28 -14.84 23.32
CA GLU A 270 -16.03 -14.20 22.88
C GLU A 270 -15.71 -14.43 21.39
N SER A 271 -16.75 -14.54 20.56
CA SER A 271 -16.63 -14.75 19.12
C SER A 271 -16.41 -13.42 18.38
N LEU A 272 -15.39 -13.37 17.52
CA LEU A 272 -14.99 -12.11 16.88
C LEU A 272 -15.89 -11.78 15.69
N LEU A 273 -16.74 -10.77 15.83
CA LEU A 273 -17.57 -10.19 14.77
C LEU A 273 -17.00 -8.84 14.31
N LEU A 274 -16.65 -8.74 13.02
CA LEU A 274 -16.18 -7.52 12.39
C LEU A 274 -17.24 -6.93 11.45
N LEU A 275 -17.62 -5.69 11.70
CA LEU A 275 -18.53 -4.93 10.83
C LEU A 275 -17.70 -4.12 9.83
N ILE A 276 -17.91 -4.36 8.53
CA ILE A 276 -17.18 -3.70 7.46
C ILE A 276 -18.13 -2.81 6.67
N GLY A 277 -17.79 -1.54 6.55
CA GLY A 277 -18.55 -0.58 5.76
C GLY A 277 -17.72 0.60 5.29
N ASN A 278 -18.38 1.56 4.68
CA ASN A 278 -17.82 2.83 4.24
C ASN A 278 -18.66 4.00 4.77
N ASP A 279 -18.21 5.23 4.50
CA ASP A 279 -18.92 6.43 4.96
C ASP A 279 -20.35 6.53 4.40
N SER A 280 -20.59 5.98 3.20
CA SER A 280 -21.92 5.96 2.57
C SER A 280 -22.90 5.03 3.29
N ASP A 281 -22.45 3.88 3.76
CA ASP A 281 -23.30 2.82 4.32
C ASP A 281 -23.29 2.77 5.85
N VAL A 282 -22.42 3.51 6.54
CA VAL A 282 -22.26 3.43 8.00
C VAL A 282 -23.58 3.68 8.75
N HIS A 283 -24.47 4.51 8.18
CA HIS A 283 -25.80 4.78 8.71
C HIS A 283 -26.70 3.54 8.79
N LEU A 284 -26.49 2.54 7.93
CA LEU A 284 -27.20 1.25 7.97
C LEU A 284 -26.90 0.45 9.24
N LEU A 285 -25.76 0.75 9.88
CA LEU A 285 -25.26 0.10 11.09
C LEU A 285 -25.45 0.97 12.34
N GLN A 286 -26.27 2.03 12.28
CA GLN A 286 -26.40 3.01 13.37
C GLN A 286 -26.75 2.38 14.73
N TYR A 287 -27.67 1.41 14.78
CA TYR A 287 -28.03 0.77 16.05
C TYR A 287 -26.85 -0.02 16.67
N LEU A 288 -25.94 -0.55 15.84
CA LEU A 288 -24.74 -1.24 16.33
C LEU A 288 -23.69 -0.26 16.80
N THR A 289 -23.52 0.85 16.07
CA THR A 289 -22.56 1.91 16.46
C THR A 289 -23.00 2.62 17.74
N ASP A 290 -24.31 2.80 17.94
CA ASP A 290 -24.89 3.34 19.19
C ASP A 290 -24.64 2.40 20.38
N CYS A 291 -24.60 1.08 20.14
CA CYS A 291 -24.18 0.08 21.13
C CYS A 291 -22.65 0.02 21.34
N GLY A 292 -21.88 0.88 20.67
CA GLY A 292 -20.42 0.95 20.80
C GLY A 292 -19.65 -0.04 19.92
N MET A 293 -20.30 -0.74 19.00
CA MET A 293 -19.61 -1.64 18.07
C MET A 293 -18.87 -0.83 16.99
N PRO A 294 -17.56 -1.05 16.79
CA PRO A 294 -16.81 -0.35 15.77
C PRO A 294 -17.16 -0.87 14.37
N VAL A 295 -17.28 0.06 13.41
CA VAL A 295 -17.34 -0.24 11.98
C VAL A 295 -15.96 0.02 11.38
N HIS A 296 -15.46 -0.95 10.63
CA HIS A 296 -14.16 -0.91 9.98
C HIS A 296 -14.31 -0.69 8.46
N ASN A 297 -13.33 -0.05 7.83
CA ASN A 297 -13.23 0.00 6.39
C ASN A 297 -12.61 -1.29 5.83
N VAL A 298 -12.67 -1.44 4.51
CA VAL A 298 -12.22 -2.64 3.78
C VAL A 298 -10.72 -2.93 3.94
N GLU A 299 -9.91 -1.95 4.37
CA GLU A 299 -8.47 -2.12 4.55
C GLU A 299 -8.11 -3.12 5.65
N ILE A 300 -8.99 -3.33 6.64
CA ILE A 300 -8.79 -4.39 7.65
C ILE A 300 -8.71 -5.78 7.01
N ILE A 301 -9.39 -5.97 5.87
CA ILE A 301 -9.36 -7.19 5.08
C ILE A 301 -8.15 -7.16 4.14
N LEU A 302 -8.06 -6.15 3.26
CA LEU A 302 -7.08 -6.12 2.17
C LEU A 302 -5.65 -6.03 2.71
N THR A 303 -5.38 -5.07 3.58
CA THR A 303 -4.07 -4.90 4.23
C THR A 303 -3.84 -5.99 5.28
N GLY A 304 -4.90 -6.47 5.93
CA GLY A 304 -4.83 -7.63 6.83
C GLY A 304 -4.27 -8.87 6.14
N ILE A 305 -4.77 -9.20 4.94
CA ILE A 305 -4.29 -10.32 4.12
C ILE A 305 -2.83 -10.10 3.70
N LEU A 306 -2.46 -8.90 3.22
CA LEU A 306 -1.08 -8.60 2.82
C LEU A 306 -0.10 -8.80 3.98
N ARG A 307 -0.44 -8.34 5.19
CA ARG A 307 0.40 -8.45 6.39
C ARG A 307 0.26 -9.79 7.11
N GLN A 308 -0.73 -10.60 6.73
CA GLN A 308 -1.20 -11.75 7.51
C GLN A 308 -1.37 -11.42 9.00
N LYS A 309 -2.01 -10.28 9.28
CA LYS A 309 -2.25 -9.81 10.65
C LYS A 309 -3.54 -9.00 10.72
N LEU A 310 -4.41 -9.37 11.66
CA LEU A 310 -5.62 -8.61 11.95
C LEU A 310 -5.29 -7.53 12.99
N GLU A 311 -5.22 -6.27 12.56
CA GLU A 311 -4.87 -5.14 13.42
C GLU A 311 -6.11 -4.28 13.71
N ASN A 312 -6.45 -4.08 14.99
CA ASN A 312 -7.46 -3.13 15.41
C ASN A 312 -6.86 -1.70 15.46
N SER A 313 -6.59 -1.15 14.28
CA SER A 313 -6.06 0.21 14.13
C SER A 313 -7.20 1.23 14.07
N PRO A 314 -7.06 2.41 14.72
CA PRO A 314 -8.01 3.50 14.54
C PRO A 314 -8.06 3.99 13.09
N LEU A 315 -7.01 3.77 12.29
CA LEU A 315 -6.96 4.11 10.87
C LEU A 315 -7.99 3.35 10.02
N TYR A 316 -8.46 2.21 10.52
CA TYR A 316 -9.47 1.41 9.84
C TYR A 316 -10.88 1.74 10.31
N ARG A 317 -11.07 2.66 11.26
CA ARG A 317 -12.41 2.95 11.79
C ARG A 317 -13.14 3.95 10.90
N VAL A 318 -14.41 3.64 10.61
CA VAL A 318 -15.35 4.54 9.95
C VAL A 318 -16.09 5.33 11.02
N ALA A 319 -16.12 6.65 10.90
CA ALA A 319 -16.79 7.49 11.87
C ALA A 319 -18.31 7.35 11.73
N PRO A 320 -19.07 7.15 12.83
CA PRO A 320 -20.52 7.18 12.77
C PRO A 320 -21.00 8.57 12.35
N ILE A 321 -21.94 8.64 11.41
CA ILE A 321 -22.61 9.89 11.07
C ILE A 321 -23.58 10.21 12.22
N ARG A 322 -23.15 11.06 13.16
CA ARG A 322 -24.06 11.67 14.12
C ARG A 322 -24.66 12.91 13.47
N PRO A 323 -26.00 13.01 13.32
CA PRO A 323 -26.62 14.30 13.05
C PRO A 323 -26.18 15.28 14.13
N PRO A 324 -25.86 16.55 13.79
CA PRO A 324 -25.62 17.55 14.82
C PRO A 324 -26.84 17.59 15.73
N LEU A 325 -26.62 17.36 17.03
CA LEU A 325 -27.63 17.59 18.05
C LEU A 325 -28.12 19.03 17.88
N GLN A 326 -29.34 19.21 17.36
CA GLN A 326 -29.98 20.52 17.40
C GLN A 326 -30.01 20.92 18.88
N PRO A 327 -29.45 22.08 19.26
CA PRO A 327 -29.58 22.53 20.63
C PRO A 327 -31.06 22.57 20.96
N ALA A 328 -31.44 21.83 22.01
CA ALA A 328 -32.81 21.78 22.48
C ALA A 328 -33.31 23.22 22.62
N GLN A 329 -34.27 23.62 21.77
CA GLN A 329 -34.93 24.90 21.95
C GLN A 329 -35.62 24.83 23.31
N MET A 330 -35.06 25.53 24.29
CA MET A 330 -35.73 25.77 25.56
C MET A 330 -37.05 26.46 25.23
N GLN A 331 -38.15 25.71 25.28
CA GLN A 331 -39.47 26.31 25.25
C GLN A 331 -39.58 27.21 26.48
N PRO A 332 -39.92 28.51 26.34
CA PRO A 332 -40.14 29.35 27.50
C PRO A 332 -41.35 28.82 28.26
N VAL A 333 -41.13 28.51 29.54
CA VAL A 333 -42.17 28.15 30.49
C VAL A 333 -43.22 29.25 30.51
N SER A 334 -44.45 28.94 30.09
CA SER A 334 -45.58 29.86 30.11
C SER A 334 -46.07 30.07 31.54
N THR A 335 -45.52 31.05 32.24
CA THR A 335 -46.11 31.55 33.49
C THR A 335 -47.29 32.47 33.17
N LYS A 336 -48.46 31.91 32.88
CA LYS A 336 -49.75 32.59 33.01
C LYS A 336 -50.82 31.59 33.43
N ASN A 337 -51.12 31.55 34.73
CA ASN A 337 -52.47 31.51 35.32
C ASN A 337 -52.38 31.06 36.78
N ALA A 338 -52.13 32.01 37.68
CA ALA A 338 -52.35 31.84 39.10
C ALA A 338 -52.72 33.20 39.72
N GLN A 339 -53.85 33.76 39.29
CA GLN A 339 -54.53 34.86 40.00
C GLN A 339 -55.92 35.04 39.36
N GLN A 340 -56.91 34.28 39.84
CA GLN A 340 -58.33 34.64 39.94
C GLN A 340 -59.17 33.39 40.26
N SER A 341 -59.23 32.99 41.53
CA SER A 341 -60.42 32.30 42.10
C SER A 341 -60.34 32.20 43.62
N VAL A 342 -60.27 33.32 44.34
CA VAL A 342 -60.62 33.34 45.76
C VAL A 342 -61.45 34.58 46.05
N SER A 343 -62.74 34.49 45.71
CA SER A 343 -63.81 35.33 46.26
C SER A 343 -65.13 34.70 45.86
N GLN A 344 -65.67 33.86 46.76
CA GLN A 344 -67.10 33.64 47.01
C GLN A 344 -67.29 32.28 47.69
N ARG A 345 -67.43 32.30 49.04
CA ARG A 345 -68.30 31.41 49.82
C ARG A 345 -68.19 31.75 51.32
N VAL A 346 -68.91 32.78 51.76
CA VAL A 346 -69.49 32.86 53.11
C VAL A 346 -70.74 33.74 53.01
N THR A 347 -71.92 33.13 52.92
CA THR A 347 -73.21 33.65 53.44
C THR A 347 -74.26 32.55 53.31
N ALA A 348 -75.05 32.39 54.37
CA ALA A 348 -76.07 31.38 54.69
C ALA A 348 -75.53 30.09 55.34
#